data_AF-A0AAW9HMM4-F1
#
_entry.id   AF-A0AAW9HMM4-F1
#
_cell.length_a   1.000
_cell.length_b   1.000
_cell.length_c   1.000
_cell.angle_alpha   90.00
_cell.angle_beta   90.00
_cell.angle_gamma   90.00
#
_symmetry.space_group_name_H-M   'P 1'
#
loop_
_entity.id
_entity.type
_entity.pdbx_description
1 polymer ?
#
loop_
_entity_poly.entity_id
_entity_poly.type
_entity_poly.pdbx_seq_one_letter_code
_entity_poly.pdbx_strand_id
1 'polypeptide(L)' 'MFMTQLRAFAAHARGLWRDFTGESAYEKYVARHAREHPDHPPLAKREFWRQRAAFDEENVSTGCC' A
#
# COMPACT_ATOMS: atom_id res chain seq x y z
N MET A 1 19.91 22.45 17.05
CA MET A 1 19.61 21.05 17.43
C MET A 1 18.13 20.69 17.35
N PHE A 2 17.18 21.63 17.54
CA PHE A 2 15.73 21.37 17.42
C PHE A 2 15.21 21.24 15.96
N MET A 3 15.76 22.03 15.03
CA MET A 3 15.29 22.06 13.64
C MET A 3 15.59 20.76 12.86
N THR A 4 16.60 20.00 13.27
CA THR A 4 16.93 18.69 12.68
C THR A 4 15.95 17.60 13.12
N GLN A 5 15.48 17.64 14.38
CA GLN A 5 14.45 16.73 14.89
C GLN A 5 13.11 16.95 14.18
N LEU A 6 12.73 18.21 13.91
CA LEU A 6 11.50 18.53 13.17
C LEU A 6 11.51 17.98 11.74
N ARG A 7 12.65 18.08 11.04
CA ARG A 7 12.77 17.51 9.69
C ARG A 7 12.72 15.98 9.69
N ALA A 8 13.36 15.33 10.67
CA ALA A 8 13.29 13.89 10.83
C ALA A 8 11.86 13.43 11.13
N PHE A 9 11.15 14.14 12.02
CA PHE A 9 9.77 13.85 12.37
C PHE A 9 8.82 14.08 11.19
N ALA A 10 8.99 15.16 10.43
CA ALA A 10 8.20 15.42 9.22
C ALA A 10 8.41 14.36 8.13
N ALA A 11 9.65 13.88 7.95
CA ALA A 11 9.94 12.78 7.03
C ALA A 11 9.27 11.47 7.48
N HIS A 12 9.28 11.19 8.78
CA HIS A 12 8.64 10.02 9.35
C HIS A 12 7.11 10.10 9.25
N ALA A 13 6.52 11.25 9.58
CA ALA A 13 5.10 11.52 9.43
C ALA A 13 4.65 11.44 7.97
N ARG A 14 5.45 11.90 7.01
CA ARG A 14 5.17 11.75 5.58
C ARG A 14 5.21 10.28 5.13
N GLY A 15 6.16 9.50 5.65
CA GLY A 15 6.20 8.04 5.42
C GLY A 15 4.93 7.37 5.93
N LEU A 16 4.58 7.63 7.19
CA LEU A 16 3.34 7.18 7.82
C LEU A 16 2.08 7.61 7.05
N TRP A 17 2.03 8.87 6.58
CA TRP A 17 0.91 9.37 5.81
C TRP A 17 0.79 8.65 4.47
N ARG A 18 1.91 8.36 3.80
CA ARG A 18 1.97 7.58 2.56
C ARG A 18 1.59 6.11 2.76
N ASP A 19 1.89 5.58 3.94
CA ASP A 19 1.41 4.28 4.39
C ASP A 19 -0.10 4.26 4.66
N PHE A 20 -0.65 5.38 5.13
CA PHE A 20 -2.05 5.55 5.48
C PHE A 20 -2.94 5.89 4.28
N THR A 21 -2.45 6.69 3.31
CA THR A 21 -3.15 7.00 2.05
C THR A 21 -3.22 5.82 1.10
N GLY A 22 -2.61 4.68 1.44
CA GLY A 22 -2.63 3.48 0.62
C GLY A 22 -1.63 3.52 -0.53
N GLU A 23 -0.84 4.59 -0.70
CA GLU A 23 0.24 4.62 -1.70
C GLU A 23 1.29 3.53 -1.46
N SER A 24 1.48 3.09 -0.20
CA SER A 24 2.34 1.95 0.15
C SER A 24 1.68 0.58 0.01
N ALA A 25 0.40 0.50 -0.37
CA ALA A 25 -0.30 -0.78 -0.52
C ALA A 25 0.40 -1.69 -1.54
N TYR A 26 0.96 -1.11 -2.59
CA TYR A 26 1.75 -1.84 -3.58
C TYR A 26 3.09 -2.35 -2.99
N GLU A 27 3.81 -1.53 -2.21
CA GLU A 27 5.08 -1.94 -1.59
C GLU A 27 4.85 -3.07 -0.59
N LYS A 28 3.77 -3.00 0.21
CA LYS A 28 3.35 -4.07 1.12
C LYS A 28 2.94 -5.34 0.36
N TYR A 29 2.23 -5.20 -0.76
CA TYR A 29 1.89 -6.31 -1.65
C TYR A 29 3.14 -7.01 -2.18
N VAL A 30 4.11 -6.25 -2.71
CA VAL A 30 5.36 -6.80 -3.25
C VAL A 30 6.18 -7.48 -2.14
N ALA A 31 6.31 -6.86 -0.98
CA ALA A 31 7.04 -7.45 0.15
C ALA A 31 6.40 -8.75 0.63
N ARG A 32 5.06 -8.82 0.64
CA ARG A 32 4.32 -10.04 0.95
C ARG A 32 4.48 -11.08 -0.16
N HIS A 33 4.33 -10.68 -1.43
CA HIS A 33 4.49 -11.56 -2.59
C HIS A 33 5.90 -12.16 -2.67
N ALA A 34 6.94 -11.38 -2.38
CA ALA A 34 8.32 -11.87 -2.33
C ALA A 34 8.56 -12.90 -1.21
N ARG A 35 7.75 -12.87 -0.13
CA ARG A 35 7.81 -13.86 0.96
C ARG A 35 7.01 -15.11 0.65
N GLU A 36 5.85 -14.97 0.03
CA GLU A 36 4.92 -16.08 -0.26
C GLU A 36 5.24 -16.79 -1.59
N HIS A 37 5.75 -16.05 -2.57
CA HIS A 37 6.01 -16.50 -3.93
C HIS A 37 7.37 -15.97 -4.42
N PRO A 38 8.50 -16.53 -3.92
CA PRO A 38 9.83 -16.10 -4.35
C PRO A 38 10.10 -16.41 -5.84
N ASP A 39 9.43 -17.42 -6.40
CA ASP A 39 9.62 -17.87 -7.79
C ASP A 39 8.79 -17.11 -8.83
N HIS A 40 7.86 -16.24 -8.41
CA HIS A 40 7.01 -15.49 -9.32
C HIS A 40 7.26 -13.98 -9.22
N PRO A 41 7.35 -13.29 -10.38
CA PRO A 41 7.45 -11.84 -10.36
C PRO A 41 6.12 -11.22 -9.88
N PRO A 42 6.16 -10.19 -9.02
CA PRO A 42 4.97 -9.51 -8.58
C PRO A 42 4.26 -8.81 -9.76
N LEU A 43 2.94 -8.63 -9.62
CA LEU A 43 2.14 -7.86 -10.57
C LEU A 43 2.67 -6.44 -10.73
N ALA A 44 2.55 -5.88 -11.94
CA ALA A 44 2.89 -4.48 -12.17
C ALA A 44 1.96 -3.55 -11.36
N LYS A 45 2.50 -2.45 -10.84
CA LYS A 45 1.75 -1.48 -10.00
C LYS A 45 0.40 -1.07 -10.57
N ARG A 46 0.32 -0.82 -11.88
CA ARG A 46 -0.93 -0.42 -12.55
C ARG A 46 -1.97 -1.55 -12.56
N GLU A 47 -1.53 -2.79 -12.75
CA GLU A 47 -2.40 -3.97 -12.74
C GLU A 47 -2.90 -4.27 -11.33
N PHE A 48 -2.04 -4.12 -10.32
CA PHE A 48 -2.44 -4.24 -8.91
C PHE A 48 -3.58 -3.28 -8.56
N TRP A 49 -3.48 -2.01 -8.96
CA TRP A 49 -4.54 -1.03 -8.71
C TRP A 49 -5.82 -1.33 -9.47
N ARG A 50 -5.72 -1.83 -10.71
CA ARG A 50 -6.88 -2.25 -11.49
C ARG A 50 -7.59 -3.44 -10.84
N GLN A 51 -6.85 -4.49 -10.48
CA GLN A 51 -7.43 -5.66 -9.80
C GLN A 51 -8.04 -5.29 -8.46
N ARG A 52 -7.40 -4.37 -7.72
CA ARG A 52 -7.96 -3.88 -6.46
C ARG A 52 -9.27 -3.13 -6.66
N ALA A 53 -9.35 -2.22 -7.63
CA ALA A 53 -10.58 -1.51 -7.94
C ALA A 53 -11.71 -2.48 -8.35
N ALA A 54 -11.41 -3.43 -9.25
CA ALA A 54 -12.36 -4.47 -9.64
C ALA A 54 -12.81 -5.31 -8.43
N PHE A 55 -11.88 -5.70 -7.55
CA PHE A 55 -12.21 -6.43 -6.34
C PHE A 55 -13.10 -5.61 -5.40
N ASP A 56 -12.82 -4.33 -5.18
CA ASP A 56 -13.64 -3.42 -4.39
C ASP A 56 -15.05 -3.28 -4.99
N GLU A 57 -15.17 -3.18 -6.32
CA GLU A 57 -16.47 -3.13 -7.02
C GLU A 57 -17.27 -4.43 -6.87
N GLU A 58 -16.63 -5.58 -7.05
CA GLU A 58 -17.25 -6.91 -6.94
C GLU A 58 -17.53 -7.33 -5.49
N ASN A 59 -16.71 -6.87 -4.54
CA ASN A 59 -16.85 -7.11 -3.10
C ASN A 59 -17.49 -5.93 -2.37
N VAL A 60 -18.31 -5.13 -3.07
CA VAL A 60 -19.33 -4.32 -2.41
C VAL A 60 -20.29 -5.29 -1.75
N SER A 61 -20.01 -5.61 -0.49
CA SER A 61 -20.95 -6.23 0.43
C SER A 61 -22.13 -5.27 0.57
N THR A 62 -23.09 -5.38 -0.35
CA THR A 62 -24.40 -4.74 -0.25
C THR A 62 -25.12 -5.44 0.90
N GLY A 63 -24.80 -5.03 2.12
CA GLY A 63 -25.40 -5.58 3.33
C GLY A 63 -26.89 -5.30 3.31
N CYS A 64 -27.68 -6.29 2.90
CA CYS A 64 -29.08 -6.37 3.22
C CYS A 64 -29.35 -7.78 3.77
N CYS A 65 -28.93 -7.98 5.01
CA CYS A 65 -29.54 -8.82 6.04
C CYS A 65 -29.14 -8.21 7.39
#